data_AF-A0AB37GGN6-F1
#
_entry.id   AF-A0AB37GGN6-F1
#
_cell.length_a   1.000
_cell.length_b   1.000
_cell.length_c   1.000
_cell.angle_alpha   90.00
_cell.angle_beta   90.00
_cell.angle_gamma   90.00
#
_symmetry.space_group_name_H-M   'P 1'
#
loop_
_entity.id
_entity.type
_entity.pdbx_description
1 polymer ?
#
loop_
_entity_poly.entity_id
_entity_poly.type
_entity_poly.pdbx_seq_one_letter_code
_entity_poly.pdbx_strand_id
1 'polypeptide(L)'
;MKSKLTKNNWVYINKKAKEGKLLRYPIRHSGDPEFEGEFELRKEISKMSNSNFNIRDYDDAENAISDLNCVFDEKPYDIHMPFAEETCDWVIELENGISLWVQTEDEYYGGGEYSSGVSLEGFIFDNYDKDAILEAAKWLSKVF
;
A
#
# COMPACT_ATOMS: atom_id res chain seq x y z
N MET A 1 11.73 -7.11 -10.64
CA MET A 1 10.62 -6.30 -11.12
C MET A 1 11.05 -4.87 -10.93
N LYS A 2 11.18 -4.08 -11.99
CA LYS A 2 11.57 -2.67 -11.84
C LYS A 2 10.50 -1.90 -11.07
N SER A 3 10.95 -1.01 -10.19
CA SER A 3 10.10 -0.26 -9.27
C SER A 3 10.54 1.21 -9.15
N LYS A 4 9.54 2.11 -9.10
CA LYS A 4 9.76 3.54 -8.95
C LYS A 4 8.86 4.14 -7.89
N LEU A 5 9.43 4.89 -6.95
CA LEU A 5 8.66 5.62 -5.95
C LEU A 5 8.17 6.97 -6.51
N THR A 6 6.86 7.21 -6.43
CA THR A 6 6.23 8.50 -6.74
C THR A 6 5.38 8.97 -5.56
N LYS A 7 5.41 10.29 -5.31
CA LYS A 7 4.54 10.91 -4.31
C LYS A 7 3.24 11.30 -5.00
N ASN A 8 2.16 10.63 -4.66
CA ASN A 8 0.81 10.97 -5.11
C ASN A 8 -0.04 11.35 -3.90
N ASN A 9 -0.99 12.26 -4.08
CA ASN A 9 -1.86 12.72 -3.01
C ASN A 9 -3.20 11.97 -3.00
N TRP A 10 -3.95 12.16 -1.91
CA TRP A 10 -5.32 11.67 -1.74
C TRP A 10 -6.26 11.95 -2.93
N VAL A 11 -6.07 13.08 -3.64
CA VAL A 11 -6.89 13.45 -4.81
C VAL A 11 -6.67 12.48 -5.97
N TYR A 12 -5.41 12.10 -6.22
CA TYR A 12 -5.07 11.11 -7.24
C TYR A 12 -5.67 9.74 -6.93
N ILE A 13 -5.52 9.27 -5.70
CA ILE A 13 -6.01 7.95 -5.25
C ILE A 13 -7.54 7.88 -5.39
N ASN A 14 -8.25 8.91 -4.93
CA ASN A 14 -9.71 8.96 -5.04
C ASN A 14 -10.21 9.06 -6.48
N LYS A 15 -9.46 9.71 -7.36
CA LYS A 15 -9.79 9.73 -8.79
C LYS A 15 -9.72 8.30 -9.34
N LYS A 16 -8.65 7.55 -9.06
CA LYS A 16 -8.52 6.16 -9.48
C LYS A 16 -9.61 5.26 -8.88
N ALA A 17 -9.99 5.47 -7.63
CA ALA A 17 -11.11 4.76 -7.00
C ALA A 17 -12.43 4.96 -7.77
N LYS A 18 -12.79 6.22 -8.07
CA LYS A 18 -14.00 6.57 -8.84
C LYS A 18 -13.99 6.04 -10.27
N GLU A 19 -12.82 5.85 -10.85
CA GLU A 19 -12.62 5.26 -12.18
C GLU A 19 -12.69 3.72 -12.17
N GLY A 20 -12.86 3.06 -11.01
CA GLY A 20 -12.81 1.60 -10.91
C GLY A 20 -11.40 1.04 -11.14
N LYS A 21 -10.39 1.83 -10.79
CA LYS A 21 -8.96 1.58 -11.04
C LYS A 21 -8.14 1.41 -9.76
N LEU A 22 -8.83 1.10 -8.67
CA LEU A 22 -8.26 0.88 -7.35
C LEU A 22 -8.91 -0.34 -6.73
N LEU A 23 -8.09 -1.33 -6.38
CA LEU A 23 -8.44 -2.37 -5.43
C LEU A 23 -7.90 -1.93 -4.06
N ARG A 24 -8.75 -1.43 -3.16
CA ARG A 24 -8.31 -1.14 -1.78
C ARG A 24 -7.81 -2.39 -1.10
N TYR A 25 -7.06 -2.30 -0.02
CA TYR A 25 -6.65 -3.43 0.81
C TYR A 25 -6.44 -2.96 2.25
N PRO A 26 -6.73 -3.77 3.28
CA PRO A 26 -7.32 -5.11 3.23
C PRO A 26 -8.84 -5.11 3.02
N ILE A 27 -9.50 -3.99 3.28
CA ILE A 27 -10.96 -3.86 3.26
C ILE A 27 -11.39 -2.90 2.14
N ARG A 28 -12.47 -3.24 1.44
CA ARG A 28 -13.12 -2.35 0.46
C ARG A 28 -13.92 -1.27 1.19
N HIS A 29 -13.83 -0.01 0.74
CA HIS A 29 -14.67 1.04 1.31
C HIS A 29 -16.06 1.06 0.65
N SER A 30 -17.06 1.48 1.42
CA SER A 30 -18.41 1.67 0.90
C SER A 30 -18.39 2.71 -0.23
N GLY A 31 -18.86 2.30 -1.42
CA GLY A 31 -18.88 3.15 -2.61
C GLY A 31 -17.76 2.88 -3.62
N ASP A 32 -16.74 2.08 -3.27
CA ASP A 32 -15.76 1.63 -4.25
C ASP A 32 -16.37 0.55 -5.17
N PRO A 33 -16.07 0.59 -6.49
CA PRO A 33 -16.46 -0.46 -7.41
C PRO A 33 -16.00 -1.85 -6.95
N GLU A 34 -16.82 -2.86 -7.21
CA GLU A 34 -16.52 -4.25 -6.88
C GLU A 34 -16.04 -4.99 -8.11
N PHE A 35 -14.98 -5.78 -7.95
CA PHE A 35 -14.41 -6.60 -9.02
C PHE A 35 -14.84 -8.07 -8.85
N GLU A 36 -14.97 -8.77 -9.97
CA GLU A 36 -15.26 -10.21 -9.93
C GLU A 36 -14.10 -10.97 -9.24
N GLY A 37 -14.44 -11.79 -8.24
CA GLY A 37 -13.47 -12.56 -7.46
C GLY A 37 -12.58 -11.73 -6.54
N GLU A 38 -12.94 -10.46 -6.27
CA GLU A 38 -12.18 -9.55 -5.44
C GLU A 38 -11.93 -10.09 -4.02
N PHE A 39 -12.94 -10.72 -3.43
CA PHE A 39 -12.85 -11.26 -2.07
C PHE A 39 -11.84 -12.41 -1.97
N GLU A 40 -11.86 -13.32 -2.95
CA GLU A 40 -10.90 -14.42 -3.09
C GLU A 40 -9.50 -13.87 -3.31
N LEU A 41 -9.35 -12.86 -4.17
CA LEU A 41 -8.08 -12.19 -4.41
C LEU A 41 -7.50 -11.59 -3.12
N ARG A 42 -8.30 -10.85 -2.33
CA ARG A 42 -7.85 -10.30 -1.04
C ARG A 42 -7.37 -11.40 -0.07
N LYS A 43 -8.07 -12.54 -0.04
CA LYS A 43 -7.69 -13.72 0.77
C LYS A 43 -6.42 -14.40 0.27
N GLU A 44 -6.13 -14.34 -1.02
CA GLU A 44 -4.87 -14.83 -1.58
C GLU A 44 -3.73 -13.89 -1.19
N ILE A 45 -3.92 -12.59 -1.33
CA ILE A 45 -2.95 -11.55 -0.94
C ILE A 45 -2.65 -11.63 0.57
N SER A 46 -3.67 -11.78 1.43
CA SER A 46 -3.48 -11.88 2.88
C SER A 46 -2.59 -13.03 3.33
N LYS A 47 -2.47 -14.09 2.52
CA LYS A 47 -1.60 -15.23 2.83
C LYS A 47 -0.14 -14.99 2.48
N MET A 48 0.17 -13.90 1.76
CA MET A 48 1.53 -13.61 1.31
C MET A 48 2.38 -12.92 2.37
N SER A 49 1.76 -12.26 3.36
CA SER A 49 2.46 -11.60 4.47
C SER A 49 1.83 -12.00 5.80
N ASN A 50 2.66 -12.29 6.80
CA ASN A 50 2.20 -12.61 8.16
C ASN A 50 1.57 -11.41 8.86
N SER A 51 2.02 -10.19 8.53
CA SER A 51 1.47 -8.94 9.02
C SER A 51 0.23 -8.49 8.24
N ASN A 52 -0.16 -9.23 7.19
CA ASN A 52 -1.19 -8.80 6.24
C ASN A 52 -0.86 -7.40 5.68
N PHE A 53 0.43 -7.14 5.43
CA PHE A 53 0.96 -5.84 4.98
C PHE A 53 0.54 -4.67 5.86
N ASN A 54 0.44 -4.87 7.17
CA ASN A 54 0.01 -3.86 8.12
C ASN A 54 0.81 -4.01 9.42
N ILE A 55 1.83 -3.18 9.57
CA ILE A 55 2.74 -3.18 10.73
C ILE A 55 2.46 -1.91 11.52
N ARG A 56 2.03 -2.07 12.78
CA ARG A 56 1.64 -0.97 13.69
C ARG A 56 2.58 -0.80 14.90
N ASP A 57 3.66 -1.57 14.93
CA ASP A 57 4.76 -1.34 15.86
C ASP A 57 5.77 -0.41 15.19
N TYR A 58 6.25 0.61 15.91
CA TYR A 58 7.11 1.65 15.35
C TYR A 58 8.46 1.09 14.86
N ASP A 59 9.13 0.29 15.68
CA ASP A 59 10.47 -0.23 15.38
C ASP A 59 10.39 -1.22 14.21
N ASP A 60 9.37 -2.10 14.20
CA ASP A 60 9.13 -3.02 13.09
C ASP A 60 8.75 -2.27 11.80
N ALA A 61 7.98 -1.17 11.89
CA ALA A 61 7.62 -0.34 10.75
C ALA A 61 8.84 0.38 10.17
N GLU A 62 9.72 0.93 10.99
CA GLU A 62 10.98 1.52 10.53
C GLU A 62 11.86 0.50 9.81
N ASN A 63 11.95 -0.73 10.32
CA ASN A 63 12.68 -1.82 9.65
C ASN A 63 12.06 -2.15 8.29
N ALA A 64 10.74 -2.31 8.21
CA ALA A 64 10.05 -2.57 6.96
C ALA A 64 10.21 -1.42 5.95
N ILE A 65 10.16 -0.16 6.40
CA ILE A 65 10.41 1.01 5.56
C ILE A 65 11.85 1.04 5.05
N SER A 66 12.82 0.72 5.91
CA SER A 66 14.23 0.63 5.53
C SER A 66 14.44 -0.43 4.44
N ASP A 67 13.88 -1.62 4.62
CA ASP A 67 13.93 -2.68 3.62
C ASP A 67 13.23 -2.27 2.33
N LEU A 68 12.08 -1.57 2.41
CA LEU A 68 11.33 -1.11 1.26
C LEU A 68 12.13 -0.10 0.44
N ASN A 69 12.81 0.82 1.12
CA ASN A 69 13.69 1.80 0.51
C ASN A 69 14.93 1.17 -0.13
N CYS A 70 15.30 -0.06 0.21
CA CYS A 70 16.42 -0.79 -0.37
C CYS A 70 16.05 -1.57 -1.64
N VAL A 71 14.77 -1.85 -1.88
CA VAL A 71 14.32 -2.65 -3.05
C VAL A 71 13.96 -1.81 -4.28
N PHE A 72 13.93 -0.47 -4.16
CA PHE A 72 13.63 0.41 -5.29
C PHE A 72 14.77 0.49 -6.31
N ASP A 73 14.42 0.45 -7.59
CA ASP A 73 15.36 0.75 -8.68
C ASP A 73 15.52 2.27 -8.87
N GLU A 74 14.42 3.02 -8.77
CA GLU A 74 14.39 4.48 -8.88
C GLU A 74 13.63 5.10 -7.69
N LYS A 75 14.33 5.85 -6.84
CA LYS A 75 13.71 6.57 -5.73
C LYS A 75 14.18 8.03 -5.68
N PRO A 76 13.33 9.01 -6.04
CA PRO A 76 13.67 10.43 -5.87
C PRO A 76 13.59 10.88 -4.41
N TYR A 77 12.95 10.08 -3.55
CA TYR A 77 12.74 10.32 -2.11
C TYR A 77 12.81 8.98 -1.36
N ASP A 78 12.93 9.03 -0.04
CA ASP A 78 12.76 7.85 0.82
C ASP A 78 11.38 7.88 1.49
N ILE A 79 10.73 6.71 1.58
CA ILE A 79 9.59 6.51 2.47
C ILE A 79 10.10 6.69 3.90
N HIS A 80 9.32 7.37 4.72
CA HIS A 80 9.66 7.64 6.11
C HIS A 80 8.41 7.64 6.97
N MET A 81 8.58 7.36 8.26
CA MET A 81 7.56 7.62 9.25
C MET A 81 7.27 9.14 9.27
N PRO A 82 5.99 9.54 9.26
CA PRO A 82 5.63 10.95 9.34
C PRO A 82 5.99 11.54 10.71
N PHE A 83 6.01 12.86 10.81
CA PHE A 83 6.20 13.55 12.08
C PHE A 83 4.85 13.97 12.65
N ALA A 84 4.49 13.46 13.83
CA ALA A 84 3.45 13.98 14.73
C ALA A 84 2.05 14.21 14.12
N GLU A 85 1.15 13.26 14.36
CA GLU A 85 -0.29 13.34 14.01
C GLU A 85 -0.54 13.51 12.50
N GLU A 86 0.27 12.84 11.68
CA GLU A 86 0.22 12.93 10.23
C GLU A 86 0.15 11.56 9.56
N THR A 87 -0.40 11.55 8.35
CA THR A 87 -0.38 10.41 7.42
C THR A 87 0.31 10.83 6.12
N CYS A 88 1.07 9.91 5.54
CA CYS A 88 1.76 10.11 4.26
C CYS A 88 1.44 8.97 3.31
N ASP A 89 0.89 9.33 2.14
CA ASP A 89 0.60 8.43 1.04
C ASP A 89 1.79 8.32 0.08
N TRP A 90 2.16 7.09 -0.24
CA TRP A 90 3.23 6.73 -1.15
C TRP A 90 2.69 5.83 -2.25
N VAL A 91 3.09 6.09 -3.50
CA VAL A 91 2.73 5.23 -4.63
C VAL A 91 4.00 4.65 -5.23
N ILE A 92 4.03 3.32 -5.34
CA ILE A 92 5.14 2.58 -5.91
C ILE A 92 4.68 2.06 -7.26
N GLU A 93 5.22 2.59 -8.34
CA GLU A 93 4.94 2.15 -9.71
C GLU A 93 5.81 0.93 -10.04
N LEU A 94 5.18 -0.17 -10.46
CA LEU A 94 5.86 -1.39 -10.88
C LEU A 94 5.79 -1.55 -12.40
N GLU A 95 6.80 -2.18 -12.99
CA GLU A 95 6.88 -2.36 -14.46
C GLU A 95 5.75 -3.21 -15.06
N ASN A 96 5.06 -4.01 -14.24
CA ASN A 96 3.93 -4.84 -14.67
C ASN A 96 2.61 -4.04 -14.79
N GLY A 97 2.65 -2.72 -14.61
CA GLY A 97 1.47 -1.84 -14.76
C GLY A 97 0.61 -1.72 -13.50
N ILE A 98 0.99 -2.37 -12.40
CA ILE A 98 0.37 -2.17 -11.08
C ILE A 98 1.16 -1.12 -10.32
N SER A 99 0.46 -0.25 -9.59
CA SER A 99 1.07 0.58 -8.56
C SER A 99 0.56 0.21 -7.18
N LEU A 100 1.44 0.17 -6.18
CA LEU A 100 1.08 -0.08 -4.79
C LEU A 100 0.86 1.25 -4.09
N TRP A 101 -0.24 1.40 -3.37
CA TRP A 101 -0.47 2.52 -2.46
C TRP A 101 -0.12 2.10 -1.04
N VAL A 102 0.96 2.66 -0.51
CA VAL A 102 1.46 2.42 0.84
C VAL A 102 1.24 3.69 1.66
N GLN A 103 0.70 3.55 2.87
CA GLN A 103 0.52 4.64 3.81
C GLN A 103 1.47 4.44 5.00
N THR A 104 2.08 5.53 5.44
CA THR A 104 2.75 5.62 6.74
C THR A 104 1.97 6.57 7.62
N GLU A 105 1.75 6.23 8.88
CA GLU A 105 0.99 7.05 9.83
C GLU A 105 1.68 7.13 11.20
N ASP A 106 1.43 8.22 11.89
CA ASP A 106 1.69 8.43 13.31
C ASP A 106 0.53 9.30 13.83
N GLU A 107 -0.61 8.67 14.14
CA GLU A 107 -1.89 9.34 14.39
C GLU A 107 -2.42 9.06 15.81
N TYR A 108 -2.85 10.13 16.50
CA TYR A 108 -3.51 10.06 17.80
C TYR A 108 -5.04 10.08 17.63
N TYR A 109 -5.72 9.03 18.08
CA TYR A 109 -7.19 8.92 17.96
C TYR A 109 -7.96 9.44 19.17
N GLY A 110 -7.27 9.90 20.22
CA GLY A 110 -7.90 10.30 21.48
C GLY A 110 -7.88 9.18 22.52
N GLY A 111 -8.11 9.53 23.79
CA GLY A 111 -8.23 8.55 24.88
C GLY A 111 -6.95 7.77 25.22
N GLY A 112 -5.78 8.20 24.73
CA GLY A 112 -4.52 7.47 24.84
C GLY A 112 -4.29 6.44 23.73
N GLU A 113 -5.16 6.37 22.72
CA GLU A 113 -5.00 5.48 21.56
C GLU A 113 -4.17 6.16 20.46
N TYR A 114 -3.13 5.46 20.01
CA TYR A 114 -2.24 5.87 18.94
C TYR A 114 -2.16 4.76 17.90
N SER A 115 -1.99 5.13 16.64
CA SER A 115 -1.56 4.20 15.59
C SER A 115 -0.37 4.80 14.88
N SER A 116 0.73 4.07 14.90
CA SER A 116 1.93 4.44 14.18
C SER A 116 2.38 3.24 13.38
N GLY A 117 2.62 3.39 12.09
CA GLY A 117 3.18 2.31 11.30
C GLY A 117 3.14 2.50 9.81
N VAL A 118 3.22 1.38 9.10
CA VAL A 118 3.19 1.32 7.63
C VAL A 118 2.22 0.23 7.18
N SER A 119 1.39 0.56 6.19
CA SER A 119 0.37 -0.35 5.66
C SER A 119 0.23 -0.26 4.14
N LEU A 120 -0.13 -1.37 3.51
CA LEU A 120 -0.62 -1.40 2.15
C LEU A 120 -2.11 -1.05 2.14
N GLU A 121 -2.47 0.04 1.48
CA GLU A 121 -3.84 0.55 1.38
C GLU A 121 -4.54 0.17 0.08
N GLY A 122 -3.78 -0.25 -0.95
CA GLY A 122 -4.37 -0.81 -2.16
C GLY A 122 -3.44 -0.93 -3.36
N PHE A 123 -4.05 -1.38 -4.46
CA PHE A 123 -3.43 -1.59 -5.75
C PHE A 123 -4.13 -0.70 -6.79
N ILE A 124 -3.37 0.12 -7.50
CA ILE A 124 -3.83 1.01 -8.55
C ILE A 124 -3.45 0.40 -9.89
N PHE A 125 -4.36 0.41 -10.86
CA PHE A 125 -4.18 -0.18 -12.18
C PHE A 125 -5.00 0.56 -13.24
N ASP A 126 -4.62 0.45 -14.51
CA ASP A 126 -5.46 0.98 -15.59
C ASP A 126 -6.45 -0.04 -16.15
N ASN A 127 -6.07 -1.32 -16.17
CA ASN A 127 -6.95 -2.46 -16.48
C ASN A 127 -6.80 -3.49 -15.36
N TYR A 128 -7.91 -4.06 -14.92
CA TYR A 128 -7.90 -5.09 -13.89
C TYR A 128 -7.20 -6.36 -14.42
N ASP A 129 -6.15 -6.77 -13.74
CA ASP A 129 -5.39 -7.99 -14.01
C ASP A 129 -5.04 -8.65 -12.67
N LYS A 130 -5.70 -9.78 -12.40
CA LYS A 130 -5.52 -10.53 -11.14
C LYS A 130 -4.09 -11.00 -10.97
N ASP A 131 -3.46 -11.51 -12.04
CA ASP A 131 -2.14 -12.12 -11.96
C ASP A 131 -1.09 -11.04 -11.72
N ALA A 132 -1.20 -9.89 -12.39
CA ALA A 132 -0.31 -8.75 -12.16
C ALA A 132 -0.42 -8.22 -10.71
N ILE A 133 -1.63 -8.19 -10.13
CA ILE A 133 -1.85 -7.79 -8.73
C ILE A 133 -1.18 -8.80 -7.77
N LEU A 134 -1.34 -10.10 -8.01
CA LEU A 134 -0.71 -11.14 -7.20
C LEU A 134 0.83 -11.09 -7.29
N GLU A 135 1.37 -10.82 -8.47
CA GLU A 135 2.81 -10.62 -8.66
C GLU A 135 3.32 -9.40 -7.88
N ALA A 136 2.57 -8.29 -7.90
CA ALA A 136 2.88 -7.08 -7.15
C ALA A 136 2.85 -7.33 -5.63
N ALA A 137 1.84 -8.04 -5.13
CA ALA A 137 1.74 -8.43 -3.73
C ALA A 137 2.91 -9.34 -3.30
N LYS A 138 3.29 -10.30 -4.14
CA LYS A 138 4.43 -11.19 -3.91
C LYS A 138 5.78 -10.45 -3.96
N TRP A 139 5.87 -9.37 -4.74
CA TRP A 139 7.04 -8.50 -4.72
C TRP A 139 7.13 -7.78 -3.37
N LEU A 140 6.01 -7.21 -2.90
CA LEU A 140 5.94 -6.50 -1.61
C LEU A 140 6.20 -7.42 -0.41
N SER A 141 5.77 -8.68 -0.48
CA SER A 141 5.92 -9.66 0.62
C SER A 141 7.36 -10.07 0.93
N LYS A 142 8.33 -9.57 0.17
CA LYS A 142 9.76 -9.73 0.49
C LYS A 142 10.24 -8.72 1.52
N VAL A 143 9.41 -7.72 1.81
CA VAL A 143 9.67 -6.59 2.70
C VAL A 143 8.74 -6.61 3.92
N PHE A 144 7.60 -7.30 3.84
CA PHE A 144 6.54 -7.39 4.85
C PHE A 144 6.30 -8.82 5.37
#